data_AF-A0AAJ1BR83-F1
#
_entry.id   AF-A0AAJ1BR83-F1
#
_cell.length_a   1.000
_cell.length_b   1.000
_cell.length_c   1.000
_cell.angle_alpha   90.00
_cell.angle_beta   90.00
_cell.angle_gamma   90.00
#
_symmetry.space_group_name_H-M   'P 1'
#
loop_
_entity.id
_entity.type
_entity.pdbx_description
1 polymer ?
#
loop_
_entity_poly.entity_id
_entity_poly.type
_entity_poly.pdbx_seq_one_letter_code
_entity_poly.pdbx_strand_id
1 'polypeptide(L)' 'LPLELAIGMAVVNGVPMPVSGTPATISENFERWAKVLPGREKKESVANRVSKATGLAQDDLLSCLPPGNCSIEDHGLIQP' A
#
# COMPACT_ATOMS: atom_id res chain seq x y z
N LEU A 1 18.72 10.20 1.54
CA LEU A 1 18.11 8.93 1.96
C LEU A 1 17.09 8.51 0.91
N PRO A 2 17.02 7.23 0.51
CA PRO A 2 15.91 6.77 -0.31
C PRO A 2 14.60 6.95 0.48
N LEU A 3 13.55 7.39 -0.20
CA LEU A 3 12.22 7.47 0.40
C LEU A 3 11.73 6.04 0.68
N GLU A 4 11.44 5.73 1.94
CA GLU A 4 10.85 4.46 2.33
C GLU A 4 9.36 4.64 2.62
N LEU A 5 8.53 3.82 1.99
CA LEU A 5 7.08 3.92 2.05
C LEU A 5 6.46 2.54 2.33
N ALA A 6 5.43 2.52 3.16
CA ALA A 6 4.60 1.36 3.40
C ALA A 6 3.13 1.77 3.41
N ILE A 7 2.25 0.79 3.18
CA ILE A 7 0.79 0.97 3.14
C ILE A 7 0.16 -0.06 4.08
N GLY A 8 -0.68 0.41 5.00
CA GLY A 8 -1.63 -0.39 5.78
C GLY A 8 -3.07 -0.07 5.39
N MET A 9 -4.02 -0.78 5.98
CA MET A 9 -5.45 -0.53 5.79
C MET A 9 -6.11 -0.16 7.12
N ALA A 10 -6.80 0.97 7.16
CA ALA A 10 -7.61 1.39 8.31
C ALA A 10 -9.08 1.55 7.91
N VAL A 11 -9.97 1.53 8.90
CA VAL A 11 -11.37 1.90 8.72
C VAL A 11 -11.61 3.23 9.44
N VAL A 12 -11.98 4.27 8.67
CA VAL A 12 -12.27 5.60 9.20
C VAL A 12 -13.74 5.90 8.94
N ASN A 13 -14.51 6.12 10.00
CA ASN A 13 -15.96 6.35 9.92
C ASN A 13 -16.72 5.29 9.09
N GLY A 14 -16.30 4.02 9.18
CA GLY A 14 -16.90 2.91 8.44
C GLY A 14 -16.42 2.75 7.00
N VAL A 15 -15.53 3.61 6.51
CA VAL A 15 -14.96 3.53 5.16
C VAL A 15 -13.53 2.95 5.23
N PRO A 16 -13.23 1.84 4.53
CA PRO A 16 -11.87 1.32 4.46
C PRO A 16 -11.01 2.24 3.58
N MET A 17 -9.86 2.66 4.10
CA MET A 17 -8.94 3.56 3.42
C MET A 17 -7.49 3.09 3.54
N PRO A 18 -6.65 3.31 2.51
CA PRO A 18 -5.22 3.10 2.64
C PRO A 18 -4.59 4.14 3.57
N VAL A 19 -3.64 3.71 4.39
CA VAL A 19 -2.81 4.58 5.21
C VAL A 19 -1.37 4.39 4.79
N SER A 20 -0.71 5.46 4.36
CA SER A 20 0.69 5.45 3.95
C SER A 20 1.59 6.10 4.99
N GLY A 21 2.81 5.58 5.14
CA GLY A 21 3.77 6.08 6.11
C GLY A 21 5.13 5.42 5.98
N THR A 22 6.01 5.67 6.94
CA THR A 22 7.29 4.95 6.99
C THR A 22 7.04 3.46 7.29
N PRO A 23 7.87 2.54 6.79
CA PRO A 23 7.74 1.13 7.12
C PRO A 23 7.72 0.85 8.61
N ALA A 24 8.53 1.56 9.40
CA ALA A 24 8.56 1.42 10.86
C ALA A 24 7.17 1.71 11.47
N THR A 25 6.60 2.89 11.18
CA THR A 25 5.30 3.29 11.71
C THR A 25 4.18 2.36 11.25
N ILE A 26 4.17 1.96 9.98
CA ILE A 26 3.12 1.09 9.45
C ILE A 26 3.22 -0.31 10.07
N SER A 27 4.42 -0.89 10.15
CA SER A 27 4.63 -2.22 10.72
C SER A 27 4.27 -2.32 12.21
N GLU A 28 4.35 -1.20 12.94
CA GLU A 28 4.01 -1.14 14.37
C GLU A 28 2.49 -1.03 14.60
N ASN A 29 1.75 -0.40 13.68
CA ASN A 29 0.33 -0.07 13.87
C ASN A 29 -0.64 -0.95 13.06
N PHE A 30 -0.15 -1.71 12.08
CA PHE A 30 -0.96 -2.50 11.18
C PHE A 30 -0.48 -3.95 11.14
N GLU A 31 -1.36 -4.88 11.52
CA GLU A 31 -1.06 -6.33 11.43
C GLU A 31 -0.85 -6.79 9.99
N ARG A 32 -1.59 -6.18 9.06
CA ARG A 32 -1.54 -6.47 7.62
C ARG A 32 -1.10 -5.22 6.88
N TRP A 33 0.04 -5.30 6.22
CA TRP A 33 0.61 -4.16 5.52
C TRP A 33 1.51 -4.60 4.36
N ALA A 34 2.00 -3.63 3.60
CA ALA A 34 2.88 -3.86 2.47
C ALA A 34 3.95 -2.77 2.41
N LYS A 35 5.20 -3.16 2.13
CA LYS A 35 6.27 -2.20 1.84
C LYS A 35 6.29 -1.89 0.35
N VAL A 36 6.40 -0.61 0.00
CA VAL A 36 6.53 -0.15 -1.37
C VAL A 36 8.01 0.00 -1.70
N LEU A 37 8.44 -0.65 -2.77
CA LEU A 37 9.83 -0.65 -3.22
C LEU A 37 9.93 -0.07 -4.64
N PRO A 38 11.06 0.52 -5.04
CA PRO A 38 11.35 0.78 -6.45
C PRO A 38 11.26 -0.52 -7.25
N GLY A 39 10.60 -0.48 -8.41
CA GLY A 39 10.31 -1.68 -9.18
C GLY A 39 10.18 -1.43 -10.67
N ARG A 40 9.75 -2.46 -11.40
CA ARG A 40 9.53 -2.41 -12.86
C ARG A 40 8.05 -2.41 -13.25
N GLU A 41 7.15 -2.65 -12.29
CA GLU A 41 5.71 -2.68 -12.51
C GLU A 41 5.14 -1.26 -12.51
N LYS A 42 4.21 -0.96 -13.41
CA LYS A 42 3.50 0.32 -13.42
C LYS A 42 2.70 0.45 -12.11
N LYS A 43 2.71 1.64 -11.48
CA LYS A 43 1.97 1.86 -10.23
C LYS A 43 0.48 1.54 -10.36
N GLU A 44 -0.11 1.71 -11.55
CA GLU A 44 -1.51 1.37 -11.83
C GLU A 44 -1.77 -0.14 -11.72
N SER A 45 -0.83 -0.96 -12.17
CA SER A 45 -0.92 -2.42 -12.05
C SER A 45 -0.79 -2.87 -10.59
N VAL A 46 0.12 -2.25 -9.84
CA VAL A 46 0.27 -2.46 -8.39
C VAL A 46 -1.01 -2.06 -7.64
N ALA A 47 -1.53 -0.86 -7.87
CA ALA A 47 -2.75 -0.36 -7.23
C ALA A 47 -3.96 -1.23 -7.54
N ASN A 48 -4.13 -1.67 -8.79
CA ASN A 48 -5.21 -2.58 -9.19
C ASN A 48 -5.11 -3.93 -8.45
N ARG A 49 -3.90 -4.49 -8.33
CA ARG A 49 -3.69 -5.76 -7.61
C ARG A 49 -4.01 -5.64 -6.13
N VAL A 50 -3.56 -4.57 -5.47
CA VAL A 50 -3.87 -4.31 -4.05
C VAL A 50 -5.37 -4.05 -3.87
N SER A 51 -5.98 -3.27 -4.76
CA SER A 51 -7.43 -2.98 -4.75
C SER A 51 -8.25 -4.28 -4.81
N LYS A 52 -7.93 -5.19 -5.74
CA LYS A 52 -8.60 -6.49 -5.85
C LYS A 52 -8.48 -7.35 -4.60
N ALA A 53 -7.36 -7.28 -3.89
CA ALA A 53 -7.13 -8.10 -2.70
C ALA A 53 -7.73 -7.50 -1.41
N THR A 54 -7.83 -6.17 -1.35
CA THR A 54 -8.22 -5.45 -0.12
C THR A 54 -9.64 -4.87 -0.18
N GLY A 55 -10.20 -4.70 -1.38
CA GLY A 55 -11.46 -3.98 -1.61
C GLY A 55 -11.31 -2.44 -1.55
N LEU A 56 -10.10 -1.92 -1.33
CA LEU A 56 -9.83 -0.48 -1.35
C LEU A 56 -10.02 0.10 -2.74
N ALA A 57 -10.44 1.37 -2.83
CA ALA A 57 -10.55 2.07 -4.09
C ALA A 57 -9.17 2.18 -4.77
N GLN A 58 -9.10 1.84 -6.06
CA GLN A 58 -7.86 1.87 -6.82
C GLN A 58 -7.28 3.29 -6.90
N ASP A 59 -8.12 4.32 -7.02
CA ASP A 59 -7.69 5.72 -7.10
C ASP A 59 -7.03 6.19 -5.79
N ASP A 60 -7.57 5.78 -4.64
CA ASP A 60 -6.97 6.06 -3.33
C ASP A 60 -5.60 5.40 -3.20
N LEU A 61 -5.48 4.15 -3.64
CA LEU A 61 -4.20 3.44 -3.66
C LEU A 61 -3.19 4.10 -4.62
N LEU A 62 -3.64 4.54 -5.80
CA LEU A 62 -2.80 5.26 -6.77
C LEU A 62 -2.26 6.57 -6.22
N SER A 63 -3.05 7.27 -5.40
CA SER A 63 -2.63 8.51 -4.73
C SER A 63 -1.59 8.27 -3.63
N CYS A 64 -1.58 7.06 -3.04
CA CYS A 64 -0.63 6.66 -2.01
C CYS A 64 0.71 6.16 -2.57
N LEU A 65 0.75 5.71 -3.82
CA LEU A 65 1.96 5.16 -4.42
C LEU A 65 2.91 6.25 -4.94
N PRO A 66 4.24 6.02 -4.88
CA PRO A 66 5.21 6.98 -5.40
C PRO A 66 5.06 7.12 -6.93
N PRO A 67 5.52 8.25 -7.50
CA PRO A 67 5.59 8.39 -8.94
C PRO A 67 6.53 7.34 -9.56
N GLY A 68 6.20 6.90 -10.78
CA GLY A 68 7.00 5.92 -11.51
C GLY A 68 6.62 4.48 -11.21
N ASN A 69 7.55 3.57 -11.48
CA ASN A 69 7.33 2.14 -11.32
C ASN A 69 7.72 1.70 -9.90
N CYS A 70 6.91 0.82 -9.33
CA CYS A 70 7.11 0.28 -7.99
C CYS A 70 6.82 -1.22 -7.96
N SER A 71 7.17 -1.84 -6.85
CA SER A 71 6.76 -3.19 -6.48
C SER A 71 6.29 -3.19 -5.02
N ILE A 72 5.63 -4.28 -4.63
CA ILE A 72 5.13 -4.47 -3.27
C ILE A 72 5.82 -5.70 -2.68
N GLU A 73 6.41 -5.51 -1.50
CA GLU A 73 6.72 -6.59 -0.57
C GLU A 73 5.53 -6.75 0.38
N ASP A 74 4.87 -7.90 0.31
CA ASP A 74 3.62 -8.15 1.03
C ASP A 74 3.88 -8.68 2.44
N HIS A 75 3.31 -8.02 3.43
CA HIS A 75 3.30 -8.44 4.84
C HIS A 75 1.85 -8.68 5.29
N GLY A 76 1.13 -9.50 4.52
CA GLY A 76 -0.24 -9.89 4.82
C GLY A 76 -1.33 -8.98 4.24
N LEU A 77 -0.99 -7.89 3.55
CA LEU A 77 -1.99 -6.98 3.00
C LEU A 77 -2.75 -7.62 1.83
N ILE A 78 -2.03 -8.23 0.89
CA ILE A 78 -2.61 -8.84 -0.31
C ILE A 78 -2.99 -10.30 -0.02
N GLN A 79 -2.14 -11.04 0.67
CA GLN A 79 -2.38 -12.43 1.08
C GLN A 79 -2.41 -12.52 2.61
N PRO A 80 -3.60 -12.48 3.25
CA PRO A 80 -3.74 -12.55 4.71
C PRO A 80 -3.19 -13.84 5.33
#